data_AF-A0AAD6ZI78-F1
#
_entry.id   AF-A0AAD6ZI78-F1
#
_cell.length_a   1.000
_cell.length_b   1.000
_cell.length_c   1.000
_cell.angle_alpha   90.00
_cell.angle_beta   90.00
_cell.angle_gamma   90.00
#
_symmetry.space_group_name_H-M   'P 1'
#
loop_
_entity.id
_entity.type
_entity.pdbx_description
1 polymer ?
#
loop_
_entity_poly.entity_id
_entity_poly.type
_entity_poly.pdbx_seq_one_letter_code
_entity_poly.pdbx_strand_id
1 'polypeptide(L)'
;MYNDITAQEPVRRGDKSFAFPIPPEHISGPLKTNRLISIQAAFIRPDFTLVFVDHNVMIQFHLMRMSDSFLPSDINPQSSIWPALWSSTHGPVYSLEPVETINAINAWRSTVLNSPSYRASIFKAMKTSQTAFNGSGAQEANDQLFLAFIHPQMPARLVCASDILFQQLLEVVIEYDKGRNALAHPGRLPYVSSERPLYMNIDGHTKYLRTIFSYKRTKVTFNAEQLRKAHELNLFQPEAIIQPDGRAIVPDGVVPAPLSAPIELRNNSRLQKVTKVQNIYLCIVKESNLKAYSPFTARAPDDWPQAVCNFL
;
A
#
# COMPACT_ATOMS: atom_id res chain seq x y z
N MET A 1 23.40 -24.63 -7.61
CA MET A 1 23.02 -23.20 -7.67
C MET A 1 23.57 -22.36 -6.53
N TYR A 2 23.12 -22.50 -5.26
CA TYR A 2 23.59 -21.62 -4.18
C TYR A 2 25.11 -21.60 -4.05
N ASN A 3 25.73 -22.78 -4.06
CA ASN A 3 27.19 -22.93 -4.04
C ASN A 3 27.83 -22.26 -5.27
N ASP A 4 27.27 -22.47 -6.47
CA ASP A 4 27.79 -21.86 -7.72
C ASP A 4 27.74 -20.33 -7.70
N ILE A 5 26.70 -19.75 -7.10
CA ILE A 5 26.53 -18.30 -6.93
C ILE A 5 27.52 -17.77 -5.88
N THR A 6 27.62 -18.43 -4.73
CA THR A 6 28.44 -17.96 -3.60
C THR A 6 29.94 -18.26 -3.76
N ALA A 7 30.30 -19.13 -4.70
CA ALA A 7 31.68 -19.35 -5.13
C ALA A 7 32.22 -18.21 -6.02
N GLN A 8 31.35 -17.38 -6.60
CA GLN A 8 31.76 -16.21 -7.38
C GLN A 8 32.28 -15.11 -6.46
N GLU A 9 33.20 -14.28 -6.97
CA GLU A 9 33.67 -13.11 -6.25
C GLU A 9 32.51 -12.11 -6.01
N PRO A 10 32.23 -11.72 -4.76
CA PRO A 10 31.13 -10.80 -4.46
C PRO A 10 31.44 -9.38 -4.96
N VAL A 11 30.44 -8.75 -5.58
CA VAL A 11 30.48 -7.37 -6.05
C VAL A 11 29.97 -6.44 -4.95
N ARG A 12 30.76 -5.42 -4.60
CA ARG A 12 30.32 -4.38 -3.66
C ARG A 12 29.16 -3.55 -4.22
N ARG A 13 28.14 -3.35 -3.40
CA ARG A 13 27.03 -2.41 -3.64
C ARG A 13 26.98 -1.38 -2.51
N GLY A 14 27.73 -0.30 -2.70
CA GLY A 14 27.95 0.71 -1.66
C GLY A 14 28.80 0.17 -0.49
N ASP A 15 28.73 0.85 0.65
CA ASP A 15 29.62 0.59 1.79
C ASP A 15 29.19 -0.60 2.65
N LYS A 16 27.91 -0.97 2.59
CA LYS A 16 27.28 -1.90 3.55
C LYS A 16 26.77 -3.20 2.94
N SER A 17 26.90 -3.39 1.63
CA SER A 17 26.29 -4.56 1.00
C SER A 17 27.12 -5.14 -0.13
N PHE A 18 26.95 -6.45 -0.30
CA PHE A 18 27.54 -7.23 -1.37
C PHE A 18 26.41 -7.90 -2.17
N ALA A 19 26.72 -8.20 -3.42
CA ALA A 19 25.87 -9.01 -4.26
C ALA A 19 26.74 -10.01 -5.03
N PHE A 20 26.19 -11.17 -5.35
CA PHE A 20 26.90 -12.22 -6.06
C PHE A 20 26.51 -12.20 -7.53
N PRO A 21 27.47 -12.33 -8.46
CA PRO A 21 27.17 -12.64 -9.85
C PRO A 21 26.35 -13.94 -9.95
N ILE A 22 25.26 -13.90 -10.71
CA ILE A 22 24.48 -15.10 -11.02
C ILE A 22 25.11 -15.76 -12.26
N PRO A 23 25.55 -17.03 -12.17
CA PRO A 23 26.08 -17.76 -13.32
C PRO A 23 25.06 -17.88 -14.48
N PRO A 24 25.49 -17.76 -15.76
CA PRO A 24 24.62 -17.76 -16.94
C PRO A 24 23.60 -18.90 -17.01
N GLU A 25 23.99 -20.10 -16.56
CA GLU A 25 23.17 -21.31 -16.54
C GLU A 25 21.96 -21.22 -15.61
N HIS A 26 22.01 -20.35 -14.59
CA HIS A 26 20.92 -20.16 -13.61
C HIS A 26 19.96 -19.03 -13.99
N ILE A 27 20.14 -18.42 -15.16
CA ILE A 27 19.39 -17.23 -15.58
C ILE A 27 18.31 -17.58 -16.59
N SER A 28 17.10 -17.16 -16.29
CA SER A 28 15.97 -17.16 -17.22
C SER A 28 15.39 -15.74 -17.31
N GLY A 29 15.73 -15.00 -18.36
CA GLY A 29 15.26 -13.62 -18.53
C GLY A 29 16.08 -12.79 -19.52
N PRO A 30 15.82 -11.48 -19.63
CA PRO A 30 16.50 -10.59 -20.58
C PRO A 30 18.00 -10.48 -20.30
N LEU A 31 18.83 -10.72 -21.32
CA LEU A 31 20.29 -10.81 -21.18
C LEU A 31 20.99 -9.49 -20.81
N LYS A 32 20.30 -8.34 -20.87
CA LYS A 32 20.88 -6.99 -20.83
C LYS A 32 20.97 -6.33 -19.44
N THR A 33 20.68 -7.04 -18.35
CA THR A 33 20.67 -6.46 -16.99
C THR A 33 21.85 -6.95 -16.14
N ASN A 34 22.29 -6.14 -15.18
CA ASN A 34 23.28 -6.54 -14.17
C ASN A 34 22.72 -7.72 -13.36
N ARG A 35 23.34 -8.88 -13.49
CA ARG A 35 22.84 -10.16 -12.97
C ARG A 35 23.40 -10.43 -11.59
N LEU A 36 23.03 -9.57 -10.65
CA LEU A 36 23.50 -9.64 -9.28
C LEU A 36 22.36 -10.09 -8.37
N ILE A 37 22.69 -10.93 -7.39
CA ILE A 37 21.77 -11.35 -6.33
C ILE A 37 22.36 -11.00 -4.97
N SER A 38 21.57 -10.31 -4.13
CA SER A 38 21.96 -9.97 -2.78
C SER A 38 21.34 -10.98 -1.80
N ILE A 39 22.12 -11.98 -1.42
CA ILE A 39 21.72 -13.00 -0.44
C ILE A 39 22.06 -12.49 0.96
N GLN A 40 21.04 -12.28 1.80
CA GLN A 40 21.19 -11.73 3.15
C GLN A 40 21.36 -12.83 4.20
N ALA A 41 20.71 -13.97 4.00
CA ALA A 41 20.79 -15.13 4.86
C ALA A 41 20.53 -16.40 4.05
N ALA A 42 21.05 -17.53 4.53
CA ALA A 42 20.73 -18.83 3.99
C ALA A 42 20.68 -19.89 5.10
N PHE A 43 19.71 -20.80 5.03
CA PHE A 43 19.70 -22.04 5.80
C PHE A 43 20.02 -23.19 4.85
N ILE A 44 21.22 -23.74 5.02
CA ILE A 44 21.78 -24.77 4.14
C ILE A 44 21.47 -26.14 4.73
N ARG A 45 20.81 -26.99 3.96
CA ARG A 45 20.65 -28.43 4.24
C ARG A 45 21.22 -29.25 3.07
N PRO A 46 21.50 -30.55 3.29
CA PRO A 46 21.99 -31.42 2.21
C PRO A 46 21.01 -31.56 1.04
N ASP A 47 19.70 -31.48 1.32
CA ASP A 47 18.61 -31.71 0.36
C ASP A 47 18.07 -30.41 -0.27
N PHE A 48 18.11 -29.30 0.46
CA PHE A 48 17.70 -28.00 -0.06
C PHE A 48 18.40 -26.84 0.65
N THR A 49 18.42 -25.67 0.04
CA THR A 49 18.89 -24.43 0.68
C THR A 49 17.78 -23.39 0.63
N LEU A 50 17.40 -22.87 1.79
CA LEU A 50 16.50 -21.72 1.87
C LEU A 50 17.35 -20.45 1.80
N VAL A 51 17.12 -19.61 0.80
CA VAL A 51 17.86 -18.35 0.63
C VAL A 51 16.93 -17.16 0.83
N PHE A 52 17.42 -16.15 1.55
CA PHE A 52 16.73 -14.87 1.70
C PHE A 52 17.43 -13.84 0.84
N VAL A 53 16.71 -13.38 -0.17
CA VAL A 53 17.24 -12.47 -1.19
C VAL A 53 16.55 -11.14 -1.05
N ASP A 54 17.35 -10.07 -1.01
CA ASP A 54 16.83 -8.71 -1.02
C ASP A 54 17.71 -7.81 -1.88
N HIS A 55 17.17 -7.40 -3.02
CA HIS A 55 17.83 -6.47 -3.93
C HIS A 55 18.17 -5.12 -3.25
N ASN A 56 17.36 -4.67 -2.30
CA ASN A 56 17.55 -3.39 -1.65
C ASN A 56 18.27 -3.48 -0.30
N VAL A 57 18.51 -4.70 0.20
CA VAL A 57 19.25 -4.94 1.45
C VAL A 57 18.62 -4.21 2.64
N MET A 58 17.29 -4.27 2.72
CA MET A 58 16.44 -3.71 3.77
C MET A 58 15.80 -4.78 4.68
N ILE A 59 15.84 -6.06 4.33
CA ILE A 59 15.38 -7.14 5.22
C ILE A 59 16.18 -7.10 6.53
N GLN A 60 15.47 -7.17 7.65
CA GLN A 60 16.04 -7.30 8.99
C GLN A 60 15.62 -8.63 9.58
N PHE A 61 16.58 -9.32 10.21
CA PHE A 61 16.33 -10.56 10.95
C PHE A 61 16.55 -10.29 12.44
N HIS A 62 15.60 -10.74 13.25
CA HIS A 62 15.74 -10.76 14.71
C HIS A 62 15.91 -12.21 15.14
N LEU A 63 17.07 -12.55 15.70
CA LEU A 63 17.33 -13.88 16.26
C LEU A 63 17.11 -13.81 17.77
N MET A 64 16.17 -14.61 18.25
CA MET A 64 15.82 -14.68 19.66
C MET A 64 16.10 -16.09 20.18
N ARG A 65 16.75 -16.16 21.35
CA ARG A 65 16.88 -17.41 22.08
C ARG A 65 15.74 -17.49 23.10
N MET A 66 14.96 -18.55 23.04
CA MET A 66 13.95 -18.85 24.04
C MET A 66 14.54 -19.80 25.10
N SER A 67 14.10 -19.63 26.35
CA SER A 67 14.46 -20.53 27.45
C SER A 67 13.74 -21.88 27.32
N ASP A 68 12.53 -21.85 26.79
CA ASP A 68 11.65 -23.01 26.58
C ASP A 68 11.46 -23.30 25.09
N SER A 69 10.95 -24.49 24.80
CA SER A 69 10.55 -24.88 23.43
C SER A 69 9.40 -24.01 22.94
N PHE A 70 9.48 -23.58 21.68
CA PHE A 70 8.43 -22.82 21.02
C PHE A 70 7.13 -23.62 20.90
N LEU A 71 6.03 -23.03 21.37
CA LEU A 71 4.68 -23.59 21.32
C LEU A 71 3.81 -22.82 20.32
N PRO A 72 2.82 -23.47 19.68
CA PRO A 72 1.85 -22.76 18.83
C PRO A 72 1.08 -21.65 19.56
N SER A 73 0.95 -21.72 20.88
CA SER A 73 0.36 -20.65 21.69
C SER A 73 1.23 -19.39 21.77
N ASP A 74 2.53 -19.51 21.51
CA ASP A 74 3.47 -18.39 21.64
C ASP A 74 3.26 -17.32 20.57
N ILE A 75 2.65 -17.68 19.44
CA ILE A 75 2.22 -16.77 18.38
C ILE A 75 0.79 -16.26 18.58
N ASN A 76 0.21 -16.40 19.76
CA ASN A 76 -1.04 -15.73 20.09
C ASN A 76 -0.75 -14.26 20.49
N PRO A 77 -1.52 -13.27 20.00
CA PRO A 77 -1.45 -11.87 20.45
C PRO A 77 -1.45 -11.66 21.97
N GLN A 78 -2.09 -12.57 22.71
CA GLN A 78 -2.17 -12.54 24.18
C GLN A 78 -0.95 -13.17 24.87
N SER A 79 -0.02 -13.77 24.12
CA SER A 79 1.19 -14.38 24.65
C SER A 79 2.11 -13.32 25.27
N SER A 80 2.78 -13.67 26.37
CA SER A 80 3.74 -12.79 27.04
C SER A 80 4.94 -12.43 26.16
N ILE A 81 5.29 -13.27 25.20
CA ILE A 81 6.41 -13.01 24.27
C ILE A 81 5.99 -12.26 23.00
N TRP A 82 4.69 -12.04 22.78
CA TRP A 82 4.20 -11.37 21.58
C TRP A 82 4.85 -10.01 21.31
N PRO A 83 5.02 -9.11 22.31
CA PRO A 83 5.70 -7.82 22.09
C PRO A 83 7.17 -7.99 21.71
N ALA A 84 7.82 -9.07 22.16
CA ALA A 84 9.19 -9.38 21.75
C ALA A 84 9.23 -9.86 20.29
N LEU A 85 8.29 -10.73 19.90
CA LEU A 85 8.21 -11.28 18.53
C LEU A 85 7.89 -10.21 17.48
N TRP A 86 6.92 -9.32 17.76
CA TRP A 86 6.34 -8.43 16.74
C TRP A 86 6.55 -6.93 17.01
N SER A 87 7.33 -6.57 18.04
CA SER A 87 7.47 -5.21 18.56
C SER A 87 6.19 -4.65 19.19
N SER A 88 6.35 -3.84 20.25
CA SER A 88 5.27 -3.08 20.89
C SER A 88 4.67 -2.00 19.99
N THR A 89 5.23 -1.78 18.79
CA THR A 89 4.79 -0.75 17.84
C THR A 89 3.87 -1.28 16.75
N HIS A 90 3.57 -2.58 16.73
CA HIS A 90 2.68 -3.19 15.73
C HIS A 90 1.39 -3.67 16.38
N GLY A 91 0.29 -3.43 15.68
CA GLY A 91 -1.06 -3.79 16.11
C GLY A 91 -1.54 -5.12 15.52
N PRO A 92 -2.81 -5.46 15.75
CA PRO A 92 -3.47 -6.61 15.13
C PRO A 92 -3.58 -6.45 13.60
N VAL A 93 -3.74 -7.58 12.90
CA VAL A 93 -3.97 -7.61 11.44
C VAL A 93 -5.38 -8.10 11.15
N TYR A 94 -6.15 -7.36 10.34
CA TYR A 94 -7.58 -7.63 10.13
C TYR A 94 -7.89 -9.06 9.66
N SER A 95 -7.03 -9.64 8.82
CA SER A 95 -7.23 -10.99 8.28
C SER A 95 -7.15 -12.11 9.32
N LEU A 96 -6.52 -11.84 10.48
CA LEU A 96 -6.36 -12.78 11.59
C LEU A 96 -7.18 -12.35 12.81
N GLU A 97 -7.30 -11.05 13.05
CA GLU A 97 -7.79 -10.43 14.29
C GLU A 97 -8.75 -9.27 13.97
N PRO A 98 -9.93 -9.53 13.38
CA PRO A 98 -10.80 -8.48 12.87
C PRO A 98 -11.37 -7.58 13.97
N VAL A 99 -11.69 -8.14 15.14
CA VAL A 99 -12.29 -7.40 16.27
C VAL A 99 -11.24 -6.48 16.90
N GLU A 100 -10.05 -7.01 17.15
CA GLU A 100 -8.92 -6.29 17.72
C GLU A 100 -8.48 -5.16 16.78
N THR A 101 -8.48 -5.40 15.47
CA THR A 101 -8.15 -4.38 14.47
C THR A 101 -9.11 -3.21 14.50
N ILE A 102 -10.43 -3.47 14.55
CA ILE A 102 -11.45 -2.42 14.67
C ILE A 102 -11.25 -1.64 15.98
N ASN A 103 -10.99 -2.33 17.09
CA ASN A 103 -10.74 -1.70 18.38
C ASN A 103 -9.47 -0.82 18.36
N ALA A 104 -8.39 -1.29 17.73
CA ALA A 104 -7.15 -0.56 17.60
C ALA A 104 -7.32 0.72 16.75
N ILE A 105 -8.06 0.65 15.64
CA ILE A 105 -8.36 1.82 14.79
C ILE A 105 -9.23 2.84 15.55
N ASN A 106 -10.22 2.38 16.32
CA ASN A 106 -11.03 3.27 17.17
C ASN A 106 -10.22 3.92 18.30
N ALA A 107 -9.35 3.16 18.98
CA ALA A 107 -8.47 3.71 20.01
C ALA A 107 -7.49 4.75 19.43
N TRP A 108 -6.97 4.50 18.22
CA TRP A 108 -6.18 5.47 17.48
C TRP A 108 -6.98 6.74 17.15
N ARG A 109 -8.23 6.61 16.69
CA ARG A 109 -9.13 7.75 16.47
C ARG A 109 -9.26 8.61 17.71
N SER A 110 -9.51 8.00 18.88
CA SER A 110 -9.59 8.71 20.15
C SER A 110 -8.29 9.45 20.48
N THR A 111 -7.14 8.81 20.24
CA THR A 111 -5.82 9.44 20.47
C THR A 111 -5.60 10.67 19.58
N VAL A 112 -5.96 10.58 18.30
CA VAL A 112 -5.87 11.70 17.35
C VAL A 112 -6.78 12.87 17.78
N LEU A 113 -8.01 12.57 18.20
CA LEU A 113 -8.97 13.59 18.64
C LEU A 113 -8.55 14.26 19.96
N ASN A 114 -7.97 13.48 20.89
CA ASN A 114 -7.48 13.97 22.18
C ASN A 114 -6.12 14.69 22.10
N SER A 115 -5.50 14.76 20.91
CA SER A 115 -4.24 15.45 20.68
C SER A 115 -4.44 16.68 19.78
N PRO A 116 -4.67 17.89 20.34
CA PRO A 116 -4.84 19.12 19.56
C PRO A 116 -3.65 19.45 18.64
N SER A 117 -2.45 18.99 19.00
CA SER A 117 -1.23 19.16 18.23
C SER A 117 -1.04 18.12 17.11
N TYR A 118 -1.99 17.19 16.92
CA TYR A 118 -1.87 16.17 15.87
C TYR A 118 -2.04 16.80 14.48
N ARG A 119 -0.93 16.94 13.74
CA ARG A 119 -0.89 17.64 12.44
C ARG A 119 -0.60 16.73 11.23
N ALA A 120 -0.45 15.42 11.42
CA ALA A 120 -0.15 14.55 10.29
C ALA A 120 -1.34 14.47 9.31
N SER A 121 -1.04 14.41 8.02
CA SER A 121 -2.03 14.01 7.02
C SER A 121 -2.53 12.59 7.30
N ILE A 122 -3.71 12.24 6.80
CA ILE A 122 -4.27 10.90 6.95
C ILE A 122 -3.37 9.84 6.29
N PHE A 123 -2.76 10.15 5.13
CA PHE A 123 -1.82 9.26 4.47
C PHE A 123 -0.59 8.95 5.33
N LYS A 124 0.03 9.99 5.90
CA LYS A 124 1.18 9.81 6.80
C LYS A 124 0.78 9.10 8.08
N ALA A 125 -0.37 9.45 8.65
CA ALA A 125 -0.87 8.87 9.88
C ALA A 125 -1.10 7.36 9.75
N MET A 126 -1.76 6.91 8.67
CA MET A 126 -1.98 5.49 8.41
C MET A 126 -0.66 4.71 8.30
N LYS A 127 0.32 5.25 7.55
CA LYS A 127 1.63 4.60 7.38
C LYS A 127 2.45 4.49 8.66
N THR A 128 2.34 5.49 9.55
CA THR A 128 3.18 5.57 10.75
C THR A 128 2.54 4.95 11.97
N SER A 129 1.20 4.84 12.00
CA SER A 129 0.45 4.29 13.12
C SER A 129 0.27 2.77 12.96
N GLN A 130 1.37 2.02 12.95
CA GLN A 130 1.36 0.56 12.77
C GLN A 130 0.67 -0.19 13.92
N THR A 131 0.41 0.47 15.05
CA THR A 131 -0.45 -0.05 16.13
C THR A 131 -1.92 -0.14 15.76
N ALA A 132 -2.37 0.62 14.74
CA ALA A 132 -3.77 0.64 14.28
C ALA A 132 -3.92 0.15 12.84
N PHE A 133 -2.97 0.49 11.97
CA PHE A 133 -2.96 0.13 10.56
C PHE A 133 -1.80 -0.81 10.24
N ASN A 134 -1.64 -1.87 11.04
CA ASN A 134 -0.55 -2.83 10.83
C ASN A 134 -0.61 -3.43 9.42
N GLY A 135 0.51 -3.42 8.71
CA GLY A 135 0.59 -3.89 7.33
C GLY A 135 0.14 -2.86 6.28
N SER A 136 -0.35 -1.68 6.69
CA SER A 136 -0.65 -0.58 5.77
C SER A 136 0.61 0.23 5.46
N GLY A 137 1.25 -0.11 4.35
CA GLY A 137 2.38 0.62 3.80
C GLY A 137 1.97 1.81 2.92
N ALA A 138 2.92 2.30 2.12
CA ALA A 138 2.67 3.40 1.20
C ALA A 138 1.65 3.05 0.10
N GLN A 139 1.61 1.79 -0.32
CA GLN A 139 0.68 1.32 -1.33
C GLN A 139 -0.73 1.22 -0.75
N GLU A 140 -0.86 0.51 0.37
CA GLU A 140 -2.13 0.21 1.02
C GLU A 140 -2.84 1.50 1.44
N ALA A 141 -2.15 2.39 2.15
CA ALA A 141 -2.74 3.66 2.58
C ALA A 141 -3.21 4.49 1.37
N ASN A 142 -2.45 4.48 0.28
CA ASN A 142 -2.81 5.24 -0.92
C ASN A 142 -4.07 4.67 -1.60
N ASP A 143 -4.12 3.35 -1.76
CA ASP A 143 -5.25 2.67 -2.38
C ASP A 143 -6.51 2.73 -1.51
N GLN A 144 -6.37 2.58 -0.19
CA GLN A 144 -7.48 2.73 0.76
C GLN A 144 -8.03 4.16 0.72
N LEU A 145 -7.19 5.20 0.70
CA LEU A 145 -7.66 6.58 0.60
C LEU A 145 -8.32 6.88 -0.75
N PHE A 146 -7.79 6.33 -1.84
CA PHE A 146 -8.43 6.39 -3.16
C PHE A 146 -9.83 5.76 -3.15
N LEU A 147 -9.97 4.54 -2.63
CA LEU A 147 -11.26 3.85 -2.54
C LEU A 147 -12.22 4.53 -1.57
N ALA A 148 -11.70 5.20 -0.54
CA ALA A 148 -12.46 5.99 0.41
C ALA A 148 -12.81 7.39 -0.10
N PHE A 149 -12.38 7.81 -1.29
CA PHE A 149 -12.58 9.19 -1.77
C PHE A 149 -12.07 10.26 -0.78
N ILE A 150 -11.04 9.93 -0.01
CA ILE A 150 -10.42 10.83 0.96
C ILE A 150 -9.13 11.35 0.34
N HIS A 151 -8.96 12.66 0.29
CA HIS A 151 -7.74 13.24 -0.23
C HIS A 151 -6.56 12.96 0.71
N PRO A 152 -5.39 12.49 0.21
CA PRO A 152 -4.32 12.03 1.08
C PRO A 152 -3.70 13.09 1.99
N GLN A 153 -3.86 14.38 1.66
CA GLN A 153 -3.43 15.50 2.50
C GLN A 153 -4.40 15.89 3.61
N MET A 154 -5.63 15.35 3.64
CA MET A 154 -6.58 15.71 4.69
C MET A 154 -5.94 15.44 6.06
N PRO A 155 -5.93 16.41 6.99
CA PRO A 155 -5.45 16.19 8.34
C PRO A 155 -6.18 15.00 8.96
N ALA A 156 -5.43 14.05 9.54
CA ALA A 156 -6.05 12.86 10.13
C ALA A 156 -7.08 13.21 11.20
N ARG A 157 -6.86 14.33 11.92
CA ARG A 157 -7.80 14.88 12.90
C ARG A 157 -9.15 15.26 12.28
N LEU A 158 -9.17 15.84 11.08
CA LEU A 158 -10.43 16.19 10.40
C LEU A 158 -11.17 14.93 9.94
N VAL A 159 -10.46 13.96 9.37
CA VAL A 159 -11.02 12.65 9.02
C VAL A 159 -11.59 11.96 10.25
N CYS A 160 -10.87 11.97 11.38
CA CYS A 160 -11.33 11.39 12.65
C CYS A 160 -12.48 12.16 13.29
N ALA A 161 -12.59 13.48 13.08
CA ALA A 161 -13.64 14.30 13.68
C ALA A 161 -14.99 14.14 12.96
N SER A 162 -14.97 13.81 11.68
CA SER A 162 -16.18 13.50 10.90
C SER A 162 -16.52 12.01 11.03
N ASP A 163 -17.63 11.67 11.68
CA ASP A 163 -18.12 10.29 11.77
C ASP A 163 -18.31 9.66 10.39
N ILE A 164 -18.77 10.44 9.41
CA ILE A 164 -19.01 9.98 8.04
C ILE A 164 -17.68 9.60 7.37
N LEU A 165 -16.68 10.49 7.40
CA LEU A 165 -15.38 10.21 6.77
C LEU A 165 -14.63 9.08 7.46
N PHE A 166 -14.67 9.06 8.79
CA PHE A 166 -14.02 8.01 9.56
C PHE A 166 -14.66 6.64 9.30
N GLN A 167 -15.99 6.56 9.31
CA GLN A 167 -16.70 5.32 9.01
C GLN A 167 -16.41 4.84 7.59
N GLN A 168 -16.39 5.75 6.62
CA GLN A 168 -16.03 5.44 5.24
C GLN A 168 -14.58 4.92 5.12
N LEU A 169 -13.64 5.53 5.84
CA LEU A 169 -12.25 5.05 5.88
C LEU A 169 -12.18 3.64 6.49
N LEU A 170 -12.83 3.42 7.63
CA LEU A 170 -12.83 2.15 8.35
C LEU A 170 -13.41 1.02 7.48
N GLU A 171 -14.55 1.26 6.82
CA GLU A 171 -15.17 0.32 5.90
C GLU A 171 -14.22 -0.04 4.75
N VAL A 172 -13.56 0.95 4.15
CA VAL A 172 -12.64 0.70 3.05
C VAL A 172 -11.39 -0.04 3.49
N VAL A 173 -10.81 0.28 4.66
CA VAL A 173 -9.68 -0.47 5.22
C VAL A 173 -10.04 -1.95 5.39
N ILE A 174 -11.21 -2.22 5.97
CA ILE A 174 -11.73 -3.56 6.19
C ILE A 174 -11.95 -4.31 4.86
N GLU A 175 -12.68 -3.69 3.91
CA GLU A 175 -12.98 -4.33 2.64
C GLU A 175 -11.73 -4.53 1.77
N TYR A 176 -10.75 -3.62 1.87
CA TYR A 176 -9.46 -3.77 1.21
C TYR A 176 -8.70 -5.00 1.72
N ASP A 177 -8.65 -5.19 3.04
CA ASP A 177 -7.97 -6.34 3.64
C ASP A 177 -8.69 -7.66 3.34
N LYS A 178 -10.03 -7.68 3.39
CA LYS A 178 -10.83 -8.84 2.95
C LYS A 178 -10.55 -9.20 1.49
N GLY A 179 -10.54 -8.22 0.60
CA GLY A 179 -10.28 -8.40 -0.82
C GLY A 179 -8.89 -8.99 -1.08
N ARG A 180 -7.86 -8.48 -0.38
CA ARG A 180 -6.51 -9.05 -0.45
C ARG A 180 -6.45 -10.48 0.09
N ASN A 181 -7.10 -10.73 1.20
CA ASN A 181 -7.12 -12.05 1.81
C ASN A 181 -7.77 -13.08 0.88
N ALA A 182 -8.88 -12.72 0.21
CA ALA A 182 -9.54 -13.55 -0.78
C ALA A 182 -8.63 -13.90 -1.97
N LEU A 183 -7.77 -12.99 -2.40
CA LEU A 183 -6.76 -13.25 -3.45
C LEU A 183 -5.64 -14.19 -3.00
N ALA A 184 -5.36 -14.25 -1.69
CA ALA A 184 -4.42 -15.19 -1.10
C ALA A 184 -5.04 -16.58 -0.82
N HIS A 185 -6.37 -16.68 -0.85
CA HIS A 185 -7.14 -17.89 -0.50
C HIS A 185 -7.68 -18.76 -1.66
N PRO A 186 -7.25 -18.70 -2.94
CA PRO A 186 -7.57 -19.79 -3.85
C PRO A 186 -6.78 -21.01 -3.35
N GLY A 187 -7.48 -22.11 -3.03
CA GLY A 187 -6.94 -23.27 -2.34
C GLY A 187 -5.53 -23.68 -2.78
N ARG A 188 -4.68 -24.01 -1.79
CA ARG A 188 -3.25 -24.34 -1.90
C ARG A 188 -2.51 -23.37 -2.83
N LEU A 189 -1.84 -22.36 -2.24
CA LEU A 189 -0.90 -21.51 -2.97
C LEU A 189 -0.02 -22.39 -3.86
N PRO A 190 0.08 -22.10 -5.17
CA PRO A 190 0.85 -22.94 -6.07
C PRO A 190 2.28 -23.02 -5.53
N TYR A 191 2.89 -24.20 -5.62
CA TYR A 191 4.30 -24.32 -5.32
C TYR A 191 5.08 -23.42 -6.30
N VAL A 192 5.55 -22.28 -5.81
CA VAL A 192 6.22 -21.26 -6.63
C VAL A 192 7.69 -21.63 -6.85
N SER A 193 8.22 -22.60 -6.11
CA SER A 193 9.58 -23.07 -6.35
C SER A 193 9.59 -23.93 -7.62
N SER A 194 10.41 -23.53 -8.58
CA SER A 194 10.75 -24.35 -9.74
C SER A 194 12.22 -24.76 -9.65
N GLU A 195 12.66 -25.66 -10.52
CA GLU A 195 14.09 -25.98 -10.69
C GLU A 195 14.93 -24.75 -11.07
N ARG A 196 14.29 -23.65 -11.49
CA ARG A 196 14.90 -22.38 -11.86
C ARG A 196 14.47 -21.29 -10.88
N PRO A 197 15.04 -21.22 -9.67
CA PRO A 197 14.55 -20.34 -8.60
C PRO A 197 14.70 -18.83 -8.87
N LEU A 198 15.37 -18.43 -9.96
CA LEU A 198 15.54 -17.04 -10.38
C LEU A 198 14.64 -16.65 -11.56
N TYR A 199 13.63 -17.46 -11.87
CA TYR A 199 12.63 -17.12 -12.88
C TYR A 199 11.65 -16.04 -12.41
N MET A 200 11.24 -15.17 -13.33
CA MET A 200 10.17 -14.21 -13.05
C MET A 200 8.82 -14.94 -13.00
N ASN A 201 8.17 -14.93 -11.84
CA ASN A 201 6.80 -15.42 -11.71
C ASN A 201 5.81 -14.40 -12.31
N ILE A 202 5.60 -14.47 -13.64
CA ILE A 202 4.71 -13.56 -14.38
C ILE A 202 3.26 -13.62 -13.85
N ASP A 203 2.78 -14.81 -13.49
CA ASP A 203 1.43 -14.99 -12.95
C ASP A 203 1.29 -14.29 -11.58
N GLY A 204 2.23 -14.54 -10.67
CA GLY A 204 2.28 -13.87 -9.37
C GLY A 204 2.41 -12.35 -9.50
N HIS A 205 3.26 -11.88 -10.41
CA HIS A 205 3.40 -10.45 -10.71
C HIS A 205 2.09 -9.85 -11.25
N THR A 206 1.43 -10.53 -12.18
CA THR A 206 0.16 -10.07 -12.76
C THR A 206 -0.95 -10.03 -11.70
N LYS A 207 -1.02 -11.04 -10.83
CA LYS A 207 -1.97 -11.09 -9.71
C LYS A 207 -1.69 -9.98 -8.70
N TYR A 208 -0.43 -9.77 -8.33
CA TYR A 208 -0.02 -8.66 -7.46
C TYR A 208 -0.37 -7.30 -8.07
N LEU A 209 -0.10 -7.08 -9.36
CA LEU A 209 -0.50 -5.83 -10.01
C LEU A 209 -2.01 -5.58 -9.97
N ARG A 210 -2.86 -6.61 -9.89
CA ARG A 210 -4.31 -6.42 -9.76
C ARG A 210 -4.74 -5.92 -8.37
N THR A 211 -3.87 -5.98 -7.36
CA THR A 211 -4.15 -5.46 -6.02
C THR A 211 -3.79 -3.99 -5.85
N ILE A 212 -3.14 -3.39 -6.85
CA ILE A 212 -2.72 -1.99 -6.84
C ILE A 212 -3.73 -1.15 -7.61
N PHE A 213 -4.46 -0.28 -6.91
CA PHE A 213 -5.50 0.54 -7.52
C PHE A 213 -4.96 1.87 -8.05
N SER A 214 -4.12 2.55 -7.26
CA SER A 214 -3.66 3.92 -7.51
C SER A 214 -2.15 4.10 -7.30
N TYR A 215 -1.53 3.37 -6.38
CA TYR A 215 -0.13 3.59 -6.03
C TYR A 215 0.82 3.43 -7.22
N LYS A 216 1.63 4.47 -7.50
CA LYS A 216 2.61 4.53 -8.60
C LYS A 216 2.04 4.22 -9.99
N ARG A 217 0.72 4.33 -10.17
CA ARG A 217 0.10 4.27 -11.49
C ARG A 217 0.27 5.62 -12.21
N THR A 218 0.30 5.57 -13.53
CA THR A 218 0.13 6.77 -14.38
C THR A 218 -1.35 7.06 -14.64
N LYS A 219 -2.19 6.02 -14.60
CA LYS A 219 -3.63 6.07 -14.84
C LYS A 219 -4.36 5.19 -13.84
N VAL A 220 -5.47 5.67 -13.31
CA VAL A 220 -6.43 4.86 -12.52
C VAL A 220 -7.72 4.65 -13.29
N THR A 221 -8.34 3.51 -13.04
CA THR A 221 -9.64 3.12 -13.59
C THR A 221 -10.73 3.46 -12.60
N PHE A 222 -11.70 4.27 -13.03
CA PHE A 222 -12.97 4.47 -12.31
C PHE A 222 -14.09 3.69 -12.99
N ASN A 223 -14.95 3.06 -12.19
CA ASN A 223 -16.29 2.66 -12.65
C ASN A 223 -17.25 3.87 -12.63
N ALA A 224 -18.42 3.74 -13.26
CA ALA A 224 -19.37 4.84 -13.40
C ALA A 224 -19.85 5.44 -12.05
N GLU A 225 -20.05 4.60 -11.04
CA GLU A 225 -20.48 5.05 -9.71
C GLU A 225 -19.36 5.81 -8.99
N GLN A 226 -18.13 5.28 -9.05
CA GLN A 226 -16.97 5.93 -8.46
C GLN A 226 -16.70 7.27 -9.14
N LEU A 227 -16.83 7.34 -10.47
CA LEU A 227 -16.65 8.58 -11.22
C LEU A 227 -17.71 9.62 -10.82
N ARG A 228 -18.99 9.22 -10.76
CA ARG A 228 -20.08 10.08 -10.28
C ARG A 228 -19.80 10.61 -8.87
N LYS A 229 -19.41 9.74 -7.94
CA LYS A 229 -19.10 10.12 -6.56
C LYS A 229 -17.94 11.12 -6.49
N ALA A 230 -16.86 10.88 -7.24
CA ALA A 230 -15.74 11.82 -7.29
C ALA A 230 -16.12 13.20 -7.87
N HIS A 231 -17.02 13.24 -8.86
CA HIS A 231 -17.58 14.48 -9.39
C HIS A 231 -18.49 15.20 -8.38
N GLU A 232 -19.36 14.48 -7.67
CA GLU A 232 -20.23 15.04 -6.62
C GLU A 232 -19.42 15.67 -5.48
N LEU A 233 -18.22 15.14 -5.22
CA LEU A 233 -17.27 15.68 -4.25
C LEU A 233 -16.33 16.76 -4.85
N ASN A 234 -16.46 17.07 -6.15
CA ASN A 234 -15.58 17.99 -6.90
C ASN A 234 -14.07 17.67 -6.81
N LEU A 235 -13.70 16.40 -6.59
CA LEU A 235 -12.30 16.02 -6.35
C LEU A 235 -11.39 16.15 -7.58
N PHE A 236 -11.97 16.27 -8.79
CA PHE A 236 -11.22 16.43 -10.05
C PHE A 236 -11.03 17.88 -10.49
N GLN A 237 -11.45 18.87 -9.70
CA GLN A 237 -11.33 20.28 -10.04
C GLN A 237 -10.08 20.89 -9.39
N PRO A 238 -9.01 21.19 -10.15
CA PRO A 238 -7.77 21.75 -9.57
C PRO A 238 -7.97 23.09 -8.86
N GLU A 239 -8.98 23.85 -9.27
CA GLU A 239 -9.28 25.15 -8.67
C GLU A 239 -10.01 25.02 -7.32
N ALA A 240 -10.70 23.90 -7.11
CA ALA A 240 -11.49 23.66 -5.90
C ALA A 240 -10.59 23.40 -4.69
N ILE A 241 -11.06 23.85 -3.53
CA ILE A 241 -10.39 23.71 -2.24
C ILE A 241 -11.16 22.70 -1.39
N ILE A 242 -10.47 21.68 -0.91
CA ILE A 242 -11.04 20.62 -0.07
C ILE A 242 -11.44 21.18 1.29
N GLN A 243 -12.66 20.87 1.70
CA GLN A 243 -13.25 21.29 2.97
C GLN A 243 -13.07 20.21 4.04
N PRO A 244 -13.30 20.54 5.33
CA PRO A 244 -13.19 19.56 6.42
C PRO A 244 -14.10 18.33 6.29
N ASP A 245 -15.21 18.43 5.55
CA ASP A 245 -16.14 17.32 5.28
C ASP A 245 -15.71 16.44 4.09
N GLY A 246 -14.58 16.76 3.44
CA GLY A 246 -14.02 16.02 2.31
C GLY A 246 -14.54 16.45 0.93
N ARG A 247 -15.53 17.35 0.86
CA ARG A 247 -15.98 17.93 -0.41
C ARG A 247 -15.03 19.04 -0.86
N ALA A 248 -14.89 19.25 -2.16
CA ALA A 248 -14.16 20.39 -2.68
C ALA A 248 -15.12 21.48 -3.18
N ILE A 249 -14.78 22.75 -2.91
CA ILE A 249 -15.57 23.92 -3.32
C ILE A 249 -14.69 24.84 -4.17
N VAL A 250 -15.20 25.27 -5.32
CA VAL A 250 -14.54 26.29 -6.15
C VAL A 250 -14.79 27.66 -5.51
N PRO A 251 -13.75 28.45 -5.21
CA PRO A 251 -13.93 29.81 -4.69
C PRO A 251 -14.70 30.70 -5.65
N ASP A 252 -15.50 31.62 -5.10
CA ASP A 252 -16.26 32.59 -5.89
C ASP A 252 -15.36 33.39 -6.85
N GLY A 253 -15.83 33.57 -8.09
CA GLY A 253 -15.09 34.31 -9.12
C GLY A 253 -14.03 33.50 -9.87
N VAL A 254 -13.77 32.24 -9.50
CA VAL A 254 -12.95 31.33 -10.30
C VAL A 254 -13.83 30.58 -11.28
N VAL A 255 -13.57 30.72 -12.58
CA VAL A 255 -14.24 29.92 -13.60
C VAL A 255 -13.72 28.49 -13.49
N PRO A 256 -14.57 27.49 -13.16
CA PRO A 256 -14.13 26.11 -13.12
C PRO A 256 -13.57 25.73 -14.48
N ALA A 257 -12.42 25.05 -14.51
CA ALA A 257 -12.03 24.36 -15.73
C ALA A 257 -13.21 23.47 -16.16
N PRO A 258 -13.57 23.43 -17.46
CA PRO A 258 -14.65 22.57 -17.90
C PRO A 258 -14.36 21.17 -17.39
N LEU A 259 -15.22 20.67 -16.50
CA LEU A 259 -15.19 19.28 -16.09
C LEU A 259 -15.06 18.49 -17.38
N SER A 260 -14.04 17.62 -17.49
CA SER A 260 -13.99 16.62 -18.56
C SER A 260 -15.41 16.08 -18.67
N ALA A 261 -16.10 16.42 -19.78
CA ALA A 261 -17.56 16.48 -19.78
C ALA A 261 -18.15 15.24 -19.10
N PRO A 262 -19.13 15.36 -18.18
CA PRO A 262 -19.79 14.20 -17.62
C PRO A 262 -20.21 13.33 -18.80
N ILE A 263 -19.58 12.16 -18.94
CA ILE A 263 -19.76 11.36 -20.14
C ILE A 263 -21.23 10.97 -20.14
N GLU A 264 -21.98 11.49 -21.12
CA GLU A 264 -23.36 11.07 -21.34
C GLU A 264 -23.40 9.53 -21.32
N LEU A 265 -24.15 8.99 -20.37
CA LEU A 265 -24.51 7.58 -20.31
C LEU A 265 -25.37 7.28 -21.54
N ARG A 266 -24.74 7.08 -22.70
CA ARG A 266 -25.43 6.57 -23.88
C ARG A 266 -25.93 5.17 -23.54
N ASN A 267 -27.23 5.08 -23.28
CA ASN A 267 -28.00 3.84 -23.12
C ASN A 267 -28.01 3.09 -24.45
N ASN A 268 -26.92 2.40 -24.78
CA ASN A 268 -26.92 1.46 -25.90
C ASN A 268 -27.56 0.16 -25.40
N SER A 269 -28.83 -0.02 -25.76
CA SER A 269 -29.72 -1.12 -25.36
C SER A 269 -29.38 -2.49 -25.97
N ARG A 270 -28.23 -2.64 -26.61
CA ARG A 270 -27.80 -3.91 -27.21
C ARG A 270 -26.28 -4.06 -27.04
N LEU A 271 -25.89 -5.18 -26.43
CA LEU A 271 -24.54 -5.61 -26.02
C LEU A 271 -24.14 -5.27 -24.57
N GLN A 272 -24.35 -6.27 -23.71
CA GLN A 272 -23.51 -6.66 -22.56
C GLN A 272 -22.69 -5.56 -21.85
N LYS A 273 -23.11 -5.19 -20.63
CA LYS A 273 -22.31 -4.67 -19.50
C LYS A 273 -20.84 -4.29 -19.82
N VAL A 274 -20.61 -3.32 -20.70
CA VAL A 274 -19.32 -2.64 -20.76
C VAL A 274 -19.40 -1.57 -19.70
N THR A 275 -18.94 -1.90 -18.49
CA THR A 275 -18.66 -0.90 -17.47
C THR A 275 -17.65 0.07 -18.10
N LYS A 276 -18.10 1.23 -18.58
CA LYS A 276 -17.21 2.22 -19.18
C LYS A 276 -16.18 2.59 -18.12
N VAL A 277 -14.93 2.23 -18.39
CA VAL A 277 -13.77 2.54 -17.57
C VAL A 277 -13.15 3.83 -18.10
N GLN A 278 -12.99 4.83 -17.24
CA GLN A 278 -12.24 6.04 -17.59
C GLN A 278 -10.88 6.03 -16.89
N ASN A 279 -9.85 6.38 -17.67
CA ASN A 279 -8.50 6.56 -17.17
C ASN A 279 -8.28 8.01 -16.75
N ILE A 280 -7.97 8.24 -15.48
CA ILE A 280 -7.62 9.57 -14.93
C ILE A 280 -6.13 9.60 -14.58
N TYR A 281 -5.44 10.68 -14.93
CA TYR A 281 -4.02 10.89 -14.59
C TYR A 281 -3.86 11.16 -13.10
N LEU A 282 -2.76 10.67 -12.52
CA LEU A 282 -2.47 10.86 -11.11
C LEU A 282 -1.58 12.10 -10.90
N CYS A 283 -1.82 12.79 -9.80
CA CYS A 283 -0.90 13.73 -9.21
C CYS A 283 -0.05 13.03 -8.14
N ILE A 284 1.21 13.45 -8.01
CA ILE A 284 2.03 13.13 -6.84
C ILE A 284 1.81 14.22 -5.82
N VAL A 285 1.32 13.84 -4.65
CA VAL A 285 1.24 14.68 -3.46
C VAL A 285 2.49 14.41 -2.62
N LYS A 286 3.37 15.41 -2.51
CA LYS A 286 4.61 15.30 -1.71
C LYS A 286 4.46 15.90 -0.33
N GLU A 287 4.42 15.07 0.72
CA GLU A 287 4.50 15.54 2.11
C GLU A 287 5.89 15.18 2.68
N SER A 288 6.76 16.17 2.85
CA SER A 288 8.16 15.94 3.24
C SER A 288 8.86 14.94 2.28
N ASN A 289 9.39 13.82 2.79
CA ASN A 289 9.99 12.74 2.00
C ASN A 289 8.97 11.68 1.53
N LEU A 290 7.69 11.85 1.84
CA LEU A 290 6.63 10.91 1.46
C LEU A 290 5.96 11.34 0.16
N LYS A 291 5.59 10.36 -0.65
CA LYS A 291 4.82 10.55 -1.89
C LYS A 291 3.54 9.75 -1.79
N ALA A 292 2.40 10.43 -1.90
CA ALA A 292 1.10 9.83 -2.19
C ALA A 292 0.78 10.03 -3.68
N TYR A 293 -0.03 9.14 -4.23
CA TYR A 293 -0.41 9.13 -5.64
C TYR A 293 -1.93 9.18 -5.72
N SER A 294 -2.50 10.32 -6.09
CA SER A 294 -3.95 10.48 -6.10
C SER A 294 -4.45 10.94 -7.47
N PRO A 295 -5.60 10.48 -7.95
CA PRO A 295 -6.27 11.09 -9.09
C PRO A 295 -7.05 12.35 -8.71
N PHE A 296 -7.15 12.67 -7.41
CA PHE A 296 -7.86 13.85 -6.93
C PHE A 296 -6.95 15.06 -7.08
N THR A 297 -7.41 16.06 -7.84
CA THR A 297 -6.65 17.25 -8.21
C THR A 297 -7.06 18.48 -7.43
N ALA A 298 -8.19 18.43 -6.71
CA ALA A 298 -8.60 19.48 -5.79
C ALA A 298 -7.50 19.80 -4.77
N ARG A 299 -7.33 21.09 -4.47
CA ARG A 299 -6.24 21.59 -3.63
C ARG A 299 -6.56 21.41 -2.15
N ALA A 300 -5.53 21.06 -1.38
CA ALA A 300 -5.58 21.23 0.06
C ALA A 300 -5.56 22.73 0.42
N PRO A 301 -6.30 23.16 1.45
CA PRO A 301 -6.12 24.46 2.10
C PRO A 301 -4.67 24.78 2.49
N ASP A 302 -4.31 26.06 2.50
CA ASP A 302 -2.93 26.51 2.78
C ASP A 302 -2.46 26.23 4.22
N ASP A 303 -3.41 26.05 5.14
CA ASP A 303 -3.18 25.72 6.56
C ASP A 303 -3.00 24.21 6.80
N TRP A 304 -3.22 23.38 5.78
CA TRP A 304 -2.95 21.93 5.84
C TRP A 304 -1.46 21.66 5.57
N PRO A 305 -0.95 20.46 5.91
CA PRO A 305 0.43 20.09 5.58
C PRO A 305 0.72 20.30 4.09
N GLN A 306 1.56 21.29 3.79
CA GLN A 306 1.81 21.71 2.42
C GLN A 306 2.44 20.58 1.61
N ALA A 307 1.86 20.30 0.45
CA ALA A 307 2.42 19.41 -0.55
C ALA A 307 2.33 20.09 -1.91
N VAL A 308 3.31 19.80 -2.76
CA VAL A 308 3.27 20.19 -4.16
C VAL A 308 2.62 19.06 -4.96
N CYS A 309 1.54 19.35 -5.67
CA CYS A 309 0.94 18.45 -6.64
C CYS A 309 1.72 18.53 -7.96
N ASN A 310 2.42 17.44 -8.31
CA ASN A 310 3.05 17.29 -9.62
C ASN A 310 2.25 16.31 -10.46
N PHE A 311 1.74 16.73 -11.62
CA PHE A 311 1.11 15.83 -12.57
C PHE A 311 2.14 14.86 -13.17
N LEU A 312 1.78 13.57 -13.25
CA LEU A 312 2.60 12.49 -13.84
C LEU A 312 2.42 12.37 -15.35
#